data_AF-A0A536HG80-F1
#
_entry.id   AF-A0A536HG80-F1
#
_cell.length_a   1.000
_cell.length_b   1.000
_cell.length_c   1.000
_cell.angle_alpha   90.00
_cell.angle_beta   90.00
_cell.angle_gamma   90.00
#
_symmetry.space_group_name_H-M   'P 1'
#
loop_
_entity.id
_entity.type
_entity.pdbx_description
1 polymer ?
#
loop_
_entity_poly.entity_id
_entity_poly.type
_entity_poly.pdbx_seq_one_letter_code
_entity_poly.pdbx_strand_id
1 'polypeptide(L)'
;MAPHRSQAHQKNKENPMPEAKEVFSEIENRIKSKPEKAAGLNATYQFDLTGESWTLKIADGAATVSPGAAQSPNTTLIASTDDWMNIATGKLNPVQAFMQQKLKVKGDMGLAMKLQGLLQ
;
A
#
# COMPACT_ATOMS: atom_id res chain seq x y z
N MET A 1 -6.85 -25.44 -33.79
CA MET A 1 -6.34 -24.06 -33.85
C MET A 1 -7.34 -23.16 -33.13
N ALA A 2 -6.82 -22.24 -32.30
CA ALA A 2 -7.46 -21.35 -31.31
C ALA A 2 -8.77 -20.64 -31.75
N PRO A 3 -9.60 -20.05 -30.83
CA PRO A 3 -9.20 -19.46 -29.55
C PRO A 3 -10.11 -19.68 -28.32
N HIS A 4 -9.46 -19.72 -27.15
CA HIS A 4 -10.09 -19.49 -25.85
C HIS A 4 -10.54 -18.03 -25.76
N ARG A 5 -11.86 -17.81 -25.75
CA ARG A 5 -12.48 -16.51 -25.47
C ARG A 5 -13.07 -16.55 -24.06
N SER A 6 -12.53 -15.66 -23.22
CA SER A 6 -13.19 -14.93 -22.14
C SER A 6 -14.24 -15.67 -21.29
N GLN A 7 -13.89 -15.97 -20.05
CA GLN A 7 -14.84 -15.99 -18.93
C GLN A 7 -14.24 -15.11 -17.83
N ALA A 8 -14.69 -13.86 -17.72
CA ALA A 8 -15.72 -13.47 -16.76
C ALA A 8 -15.22 -13.65 -15.32
N HIS A 9 -14.45 -12.68 -14.83
CA HIS A 9 -14.12 -12.55 -13.42
C HIS A 9 -15.40 -12.22 -12.65
N GLN A 10 -15.91 -13.25 -11.99
CA GLN A 10 -17.12 -13.24 -11.20
C GLN A 10 -16.89 -12.47 -9.89
N LYS A 11 -17.68 -11.41 -9.70
CA LYS A 11 -17.81 -10.63 -8.46
C LYS A 11 -18.18 -11.57 -7.30
N ASN A 12 -17.32 -11.69 -6.29
CA ASN A 12 -17.67 -12.24 -4.97
C ASN A 12 -16.91 -11.48 -3.87
N LYS A 13 -17.59 -11.30 -2.74
CA LYS A 13 -17.29 -10.31 -1.68
C LYS A 13 -15.91 -10.49 -1.01
N GLU A 14 -15.23 -9.35 -0.86
CA GLU A 14 -14.35 -8.93 0.25
C GLU A 14 -13.40 -9.98 0.85
N ASN A 15 -12.55 -10.58 0.02
CA ASN A 15 -11.29 -11.13 0.53
C ASN A 15 -10.14 -10.42 -0.17
N PRO A 16 -9.19 -9.81 0.56
CA PRO A 16 -8.03 -9.19 -0.06
C PRO A 16 -7.31 -10.20 -0.97
N MET A 17 -6.79 -9.71 -2.10
CA MET A 17 -5.97 -10.54 -2.98
C MET A 17 -4.84 -11.18 -2.16
N PRO A 18 -4.58 -12.50 -2.30
CA PRO A 18 -3.55 -13.17 -1.51
C PRO A 18 -2.20 -12.45 -1.56
N GLU A 19 -1.82 -11.97 -2.74
CA GLU A 19 -0.59 -11.22 -2.98
C GLU A 19 -0.57 -9.86 -2.26
N ALA A 20 -1.71 -9.16 -2.21
CA ALA A 20 -1.82 -7.89 -1.48
C ALA A 20 -1.63 -8.11 0.02
N LYS A 21 -2.29 -9.13 0.59
CA LYS A 21 -2.14 -9.48 2.01
C LYS A 21 -0.70 -9.81 2.36
N GLU A 22 0.01 -10.56 1.52
CA GLU A 22 1.42 -10.89 1.72
C GLU A 22 2.31 -9.64 1.67
N VAL A 23 2.11 -8.77 0.68
CA VAL A 23 2.84 -7.49 0.58
C VAL A 23 2.64 -6.61 1.81
N PHE A 24 1.40 -6.49 2.29
CA PHE A 24 1.08 -5.68 3.46
C PHE A 24 1.62 -6.28 4.76
N SER A 25 1.64 -7.61 4.87
CA SER A 25 2.29 -8.30 5.99
C SER A 25 3.81 -8.07 5.98
N GLU A 26 4.42 -8.08 4.80
CA GLU A 26 5.85 -7.77 4.64
C GLU A 26 6.17 -6.31 4.99
N ILE A 27 5.31 -5.36 4.60
CA ILE A 27 5.40 -3.95 5.01
C ILE A 27 5.41 -3.84 6.54
N GLU A 28 4.48 -4.52 7.20
CA GLU A 28 4.41 -4.55 8.66
C GLU A 28 5.70 -5.10 9.29
N ASN A 29 6.20 -6.22 8.76
CA ASN A 29 7.44 -6.84 9.22
C ASN A 29 8.68 -5.96 9.02
N ARG A 30 8.79 -5.25 7.88
CA ARG A 30 9.89 -4.32 7.61
C ARG A 30 9.93 -3.14 8.56
N ILE A 31 8.76 -2.63 8.95
CA ILE A 31 8.69 -1.53 9.91
C ILE A 31 9.04 -2.05 11.31
N LYS A 32 8.53 -3.22 11.68
CA LYS A 32 8.86 -3.90 12.95
C LYS A 32 10.35 -4.22 13.09
N SER A 33 11.05 -4.51 11.99
CA SER A 33 12.50 -4.78 12.00
C SER A 33 13.37 -3.53 12.06
N LYS A 34 12.79 -2.34 11.90
CA LYS A 34 13.47 -1.03 11.97
C LYS A 34 12.75 -0.07 12.93
N PRO A 35 12.53 -0.44 14.21
CA PRO A 35 11.73 0.35 15.15
C PRO A 35 12.29 1.76 15.36
N GLU A 36 13.59 1.97 15.21
CA GLU A 36 14.26 3.27 15.30
C GLU A 36 13.79 4.26 14.22
N LYS A 37 13.44 3.77 13.03
CA LYS A 37 12.90 4.62 11.96
C LYS A 37 11.42 4.97 12.16
N ALA A 38 10.70 4.10 12.88
CA ALA A 38 9.30 4.28 13.24
C ALA A 38 9.12 5.02 14.57
N ALA A 39 10.18 5.21 15.36
CA ALA A 39 10.13 5.89 16.65
C ALA A 39 9.56 7.31 16.51
N GLY A 40 8.61 7.65 17.39
CA GLY A 40 7.93 8.94 17.40
C GLY A 40 7.00 9.20 16.20
N LEU A 41 6.79 8.23 15.32
CA LEU A 41 5.82 8.32 14.24
C LEU A 41 4.45 7.85 14.70
N ASN A 42 3.47 8.75 14.64
CA ASN A 42 2.06 8.46 14.80
C ASN A 42 1.34 8.85 13.52
N ALA A 43 1.01 7.88 12.67
CA ALA A 43 0.46 8.13 11.35
C ALA A 43 -0.46 7.00 10.88
N THR A 44 -1.53 7.38 10.20
CA THR A 44 -2.44 6.49 9.50
C THR A 44 -2.30 6.72 8.00
N TYR A 45 -1.79 5.71 7.30
CA TYR A 45 -1.66 5.66 5.86
C TYR A 45 -2.81 4.83 5.29
N GLN A 46 -3.53 5.38 4.31
CA GLN A 46 -4.46 4.61 3.50
C GLN A 46 -3.83 4.32 2.14
N PHE A 47 -4.00 3.10 1.66
CA PHE A 47 -3.73 2.69 0.30
C PHE A 47 -5.08 2.49 -0.38
N ASP A 48 -5.41 3.39 -1.30
CA ASP A 48 -6.60 3.31 -2.14
C ASP A 48 -6.19 2.70 -3.47
N LEU A 49 -6.29 1.37 -3.53
CA LEU A 49 -5.91 0.59 -4.69
C LEU A 49 -7.16 0.32 -5.53
N THR A 50 -6.98 0.07 -6.83
CA THR A 50 -8.12 -0.19 -7.71
C THR A 50 -8.84 -1.48 -7.28
N GLY A 51 -10.00 -1.34 -6.64
CA GLY A 51 -10.84 -2.46 -6.20
C GLY A 51 -10.66 -2.89 -4.74
N GLU A 52 -9.71 -2.33 -4.01
CA GLU A 52 -9.49 -2.62 -2.59
C GLU A 52 -8.82 -1.46 -1.86
N SER A 53 -9.06 -1.36 -0.55
CA SER A 53 -8.35 -0.40 0.28
C SER A 53 -7.65 -1.10 1.42
N TRP A 54 -6.54 -0.53 1.84
CA TRP A 54 -5.76 -1.00 2.97
C TRP A 54 -5.36 0.16 3.85
N THR A 55 -5.16 -0.13 5.12
CA THR A 55 -4.72 0.85 6.11
C THR A 55 -3.48 0.34 6.81
N LEU A 56 -2.43 1.15 6.84
CA LEU A 56 -1.27 0.97 7.71
C LEU A 56 -1.34 2.03 8.81
N LYS A 57 -1.44 1.59 10.05
CA LYS A 57 -1.31 2.45 11.22
C LYS A 57 0.07 2.23 11.83
N ILE A 58 0.80 3.32 12.05
CA ILE A 58 2.02 3.34 12.85
C ILE A 58 1.73 4.17 14.08
N ALA A 59 1.87 3.57 15.26
CA ALA A 59 1.73 4.25 16.55
C ALA A 59 2.58 3.55 17.60
N ASP A 60 3.19 4.33 18.49
CA ASP A 60 3.99 3.81 19.61
C ASP A 60 5.09 2.80 19.19
N GLY A 61 5.69 3.02 18.02
CA GLY A 61 6.71 2.13 17.46
C GLY A 61 6.19 0.80 16.88
N ALA A 62 4.87 0.58 16.91
CA ALA A 62 4.22 -0.57 16.29
C ALA A 62 3.60 -0.19 14.94
N ALA A 63 3.71 -1.09 13.97
CA ALA A 63 2.98 -1.04 12.71
C ALA A 63 1.87 -2.10 12.72
N THR A 64 0.71 -1.75 12.20
CA THR A 64 -0.42 -2.66 12.03
C THR A 64 -1.07 -2.41 10.70
N VAL A 65 -1.25 -3.46 9.90
CA VAL A 65 -2.00 -3.39 8.65
C VAL A 65 -3.38 -4.04 8.80
N SER A 66 -4.39 -3.40 8.21
CA SER A 66 -5.76 -3.91 8.14
C SER A 66 -6.36 -3.68 6.76
N PRO A 67 -7.19 -4.60 6.25
CA PRO A 67 -8.00 -4.34 5.07
C PRO A 67 -9.04 -3.25 5.37
N GLY A 68 -9.42 -2.50 4.33
CA GLY A 68 -10.39 -1.43 4.40
C GLY A 68 -9.78 -0.02 4.45
N ALA A 69 -10.64 0.96 4.16
CA ALA A 69 -10.30 2.37 4.20
C ALA A 69 -10.26 2.88 5.66
N ALA A 70 -9.37 3.82 5.92
CA ALA A 70 -9.31 4.50 7.21
C ALA A 70 -10.41 5.56 7.29
N GLN A 71 -10.98 5.77 8.48
CA GLN A 71 -11.96 6.86 8.68
C GLN A 71 -11.31 8.24 8.50
N SER A 72 -10.09 8.40 8.99
CA SER A 72 -9.34 9.68 8.97
C SER A 72 -7.86 9.42 8.68
N PRO A 73 -7.48 9.15 7.42
CA PRO A 73 -6.08 8.97 7.05
C PRO A 73 -5.33 10.30 7.10
N ASN A 74 -4.07 10.26 7.57
CA ASN A 74 -3.16 11.40 7.45
C ASN A 74 -2.66 11.56 6.01
N THR A 75 -2.45 10.43 5.33
CA THR A 75 -2.13 10.42 3.91
C THR A 75 -2.81 9.24 3.21
N THR A 76 -3.15 9.43 1.94
CA THR A 76 -3.69 8.40 1.06
C THR A 76 -2.79 8.23 -0.15
N LEU A 77 -2.29 7.02 -0.37
CA LEU A 77 -1.58 6.59 -1.56
C LEU A 77 -2.59 5.95 -2.52
N ILE A 78 -2.69 6.47 -3.73
CA ILE A 78 -3.66 6.01 -4.73
C ILE A 78 -2.90 5.44 -5.92
N ALA A 79 -3.17 4.19 -6.29
CA ALA A 79 -2.53 3.51 -7.41
C ALA A 79 -3.43 2.39 -7.97
N SER A 80 -3.07 1.85 -9.14
CA SER A 80 -3.56 0.51 -9.51
C SER A 80 -2.94 -0.54 -8.59
N THR A 81 -3.62 -1.67 -8.38
CA THR A 81 -3.04 -2.78 -7.59
C THR A 81 -1.73 -3.24 -8.23
N ASP A 82 -1.68 -3.39 -9.55
CA ASP A 82 -0.47 -3.80 -10.28
C ASP A 82 0.71 -2.82 -10.09
N ASP A 83 0.47 -1.51 -10.20
CA ASP A 83 1.51 -0.50 -9.97
C ASP A 83 1.98 -0.54 -8.52
N TRP A 84 1.06 -0.67 -7.56
CA TRP A 84 1.40 -0.81 -6.15
C TRP A 84 2.26 -2.05 -5.87
N MET A 85 1.89 -3.20 -6.45
CA MET A 85 2.67 -4.44 -6.31
C MET A 85 4.08 -4.28 -6.89
N ASN A 86 4.22 -3.61 -8.04
CA ASN A 86 5.53 -3.29 -8.59
C ASN A 86 6.32 -2.34 -7.69
N ILE A 87 5.67 -1.36 -7.07
CA ILE A 87 6.32 -0.44 -6.11
C ILE A 87 6.78 -1.18 -4.86
N ALA A 88 5.90 -1.97 -4.24
CA ALA A 88 6.17 -2.68 -3.00
C ALA A 88 7.26 -3.76 -3.16
N THR A 89 7.32 -4.40 -4.34
CA THR A 89 8.37 -5.37 -4.70
C THR A 89 9.64 -4.74 -5.25
N GLY A 90 9.71 -3.41 -5.36
CA GLY A 90 10.88 -2.67 -5.85
C GLY A 90 11.10 -2.72 -7.37
N LYS A 91 10.17 -3.30 -8.13
CA LYS A 91 10.20 -3.33 -9.61
C LYS A 91 9.90 -1.96 -10.22
N LEU A 92 9.14 -1.11 -9.52
CA LEU A 92 8.85 0.26 -9.90
C LEU A 92 9.28 1.21 -8.79
N ASN A 93 10.08 2.22 -9.11
CA ASN A 93 10.47 3.22 -8.13
C ASN A 93 9.28 4.12 -7.76
N PRO A 94 8.99 4.36 -6.47
CA PRO A 94 7.82 5.15 -6.04
C PRO A 94 7.86 6.61 -6.48
N VAL A 95 9.04 7.23 -6.54
CA VAL A 95 9.21 8.61 -7.03
C VAL A 95 8.92 8.67 -8.54
N GLN A 96 9.42 7.70 -9.30
CA GLN A 96 9.10 7.59 -10.72
C GLN A 96 7.61 7.33 -10.97
N ALA A 97 6.99 6.46 -10.17
CA ALA A 97 5.55 6.19 -10.25
C ALA A 97 4.72 7.45 -9.98
N PHE A 98 5.14 8.27 -9.00
CA PHE A 98 4.49 9.54 -8.69
C PHE A 98 4.59 10.54 -9.83
N MET A 99 5.80 10.72 -10.38
CA MET A 99 6.03 11.59 -11.54
C MET A 99 5.23 11.15 -12.77
N GLN A 100 5.06 9.84 -12.97
CA GLN A 100 4.25 9.25 -14.04
C GLN A 100 2.73 9.27 -13.76
N GLN A 101 2.29 9.82 -12.62
CA GLN A 101 0.88 9.81 -12.19
C GLN A 101 0.28 8.41 -11.95
N LYS A 102 1.12 7.36 -11.88
CA LYS A 102 0.74 5.99 -11.52
C LYS A 102 0.53 5.82 -10.02
N LEU A 103 1.29 6.57 -9.24
CA LEU A 103 1.07 6.77 -7.82
C LEU A 103 0.61 8.22 -7.61
N LYS A 104 -0.45 8.42 -6.84
CA LYS A 104 -0.88 9.76 -6.39
C LYS A 104 -0.87 9.77 -4.88
N VAL A 105 -0.55 10.92 -4.30
CA VAL A 105 -0.57 11.14 -2.86
C VAL A 105 -1.58 12.23 -2.54
N LYS A 106 -2.45 11.99 -1.56
CA LYS A 106 -3.32 13.00 -0.95
C LYS A 106 -2.98 13.11 0.54
N GLY A 107 -3.16 14.30 1.12
CA GLY A 107 -2.86 14.57 2.51
C GLY A 107 -1.39 14.93 2.73
N ASP A 108 -0.80 14.39 3.79
CA ASP A 108 0.56 14.76 4.23
C ASP A 108 1.67 14.10 3.40
N MET A 109 2.26 14.90 2.50
CA MET A 109 3.38 14.46 1.66
C MET A 109 4.63 14.11 2.46
N GLY A 110 4.86 14.75 3.61
CA GLY A 110 5.99 14.45 4.49
C GLY A 110 5.89 13.05 5.07
N LEU A 111 4.68 12.62 5.44
CA LEU A 111 4.40 11.24 5.85
C LEU A 111 4.61 10.27 4.68
N ALA A 112 4.16 10.59 3.47
CA ALA A 112 4.39 9.74 2.30
C ALA A 112 5.90 9.52 2.03
N MET A 113 6.73 10.56 2.15
CA MET A 113 8.19 10.44 2.03
C MET A 113 8.79 9.64 3.19
N LYS A 114 8.28 9.80 4.41
CA LYS A 114 8.74 9.01 5.57
C LYS A 114 8.42 7.53 5.40
N LEU A 115 7.24 7.18 4.86
CA LEU A 115 6.89 5.82 4.51
C LEU A 115 7.86 5.23 3.48
N GLN A 116 8.21 5.98 2.42
CA GLN A 116 9.21 5.52 1.46
C GLN A 116 10.53 5.15 2.15
N GLY A 117 11.05 6.01 3.04
CA GLY A 117 12.28 5.74 3.78
C GLY A 117 12.22 4.57 4.77
N LEU A 118 11.02 4.19 5.23
CA LEU A 118 10.78 3.00 6.04
C LEU A 118 10.86 1.71 5.21
N LEU A 119 10.37 1.76 3.97
CA LEU A 119 10.26 0.58 3.10
C LEU A 119 11.52 0.28 2.28
N GLN A 120 12.44 1.25 2.16
CA GLN A 120 13.77 1.10 1.55
C GLN A 120 14.81 0.49 2.52
#